data_AF-A0A7X8ZFQ7-F1
#
_entry.id   AF-A0A7X8ZFQ7-F1
#
_cell.length_a   1.000
_cell.length_b   1.000
_cell.length_c   1.000
_cell.angle_alpha   90.00
_cell.angle_beta   90.00
_cell.angle_gamma   90.00
#
_symmetry.space_group_name_H-M   'P 1'
#
loop_
_entity.id
_entity.type
_entity.pdbx_description
1 polymer ?
#
loop_
_entity_poly.entity_id
_entity_poly.type
_entity_poly.pdbx_seq_one_letter_code
_entity_poly.pdbx_strand_id
1 'polypeptide(L)'
;KKLGLAVDWDREFATCTPEYYRWEQWLFVQLYKKGLIYRKLSTVNWDPVDQTVLANEQVENGRGWRSGALVEKRDIPMYYFRITDYAQELLDDLDTLKDGWPQQVLTMQRNWIGRSQGMDITFPSANPEIYADGLTVFTTRADTLMGVTYVAVAAEHPMALKAAENNAELKAFIEECRMGSVAEADLATAEKKGMATGLSVKHPVTGEAVPVWIANYVLMSYGSGAVMAVPSHDERDFEFANKYGLSIKQVIDAKGADDSDFSATEWQEWYGSKEGKLVNSGEFDGLDFQGAYDAFLAKLEPTGLASSKVQFRLRDWGVSRQRYWGCPIPMINCPSCGQVPVPEEQLPVVLPTDVVPDGSGNPLNKMPEFYETSCPSCGGDARRETDTLDTFVESSWYYARYASPDFTDGMVKPEAGQTWLPVNQYIGGVEHAILHLLYARFFHKLMRDEGVVQGNEPFTNLLTQGMVLADTFYREADSGKKTWFNPADIELEKDEKGRVLSAKYTGDGQEVVAGGQEKMSKSKNNGI
;
A
#
# COMPACT_ATOMS: atom_id res chain seq x y z
N LYS A 1 2.79 -0.43 -36.22
CA LYS A 1 3.10 0.08 -37.58
C LYS A 1 1.86 0.32 -38.46
N LYS A 2 0.92 -0.62 -38.62
CA LYS A 2 -0.28 -0.47 -39.49
C LYS A 2 -1.16 0.76 -39.22
N LEU A 3 -1.23 1.24 -37.97
CA LEU A 3 -1.97 2.46 -37.59
C LEU A 3 -1.33 3.78 -38.06
N GLY A 4 -0.15 3.75 -38.67
CA GLY A 4 0.49 4.95 -39.23
C GLY A 4 1.05 5.94 -38.20
N LEU A 5 1.26 5.51 -36.95
CA LEU A 5 1.84 6.35 -35.89
C LEU A 5 3.31 6.69 -36.20
N ALA A 6 3.67 7.97 -36.01
CA ALA A 6 5.03 8.47 -36.16
C ALA A 6 5.90 8.12 -34.94
N VAL A 7 6.28 6.84 -34.82
CA VAL A 7 7.13 6.31 -33.74
C VAL A 7 8.56 6.15 -34.26
N ASP A 8 9.53 6.60 -33.47
CA ASP A 8 10.95 6.33 -33.68
C ASP A 8 11.28 4.89 -33.24
N TRP A 9 11.28 3.96 -34.20
CA TRP A 9 11.52 2.54 -33.96
C TRP A 9 13.01 2.22 -33.71
N ASP A 10 13.92 3.14 -34.04
CA ASP A 10 15.34 2.94 -33.74
C ASP A 10 15.62 3.02 -32.24
N ARG A 11 14.64 3.51 -31.45
CA ARG A 11 14.67 3.57 -30.00
C ARG A 11 13.90 2.43 -29.30
N GLU A 12 13.41 1.45 -30.06
CA GLU A 12 12.69 0.30 -29.50
C GLU A 12 13.61 -0.54 -28.59
N PHE A 13 13.09 -0.91 -27.43
CA PHE A 13 13.67 -1.93 -26.56
C PHE A 13 12.54 -2.74 -25.92
N ALA A 14 12.88 -3.91 -25.41
CA ALA A 14 11.96 -4.73 -24.63
C ALA A 14 12.50 -4.88 -23.20
N THR A 15 11.65 -4.60 -22.21
CA THR A 15 12.08 -4.55 -20.81
C THR A 15 12.49 -5.92 -20.25
N CYS A 16 12.04 -7.00 -20.90
CA CYS A 16 12.39 -8.36 -20.55
C CYS A 16 13.78 -8.81 -21.06
N THR A 17 14.53 -7.95 -21.77
CA THR A 17 15.87 -8.32 -22.26
C THR A 17 16.98 -7.89 -21.29
N PRO A 18 18.09 -8.65 -21.19
CA PRO A 18 19.17 -8.35 -20.26
C PRO A 18 19.81 -6.98 -20.48
N GLU A 19 19.82 -6.46 -21.71
CA GLU A 19 20.36 -5.15 -22.06
C GLU A 19 19.59 -4.01 -21.38
N TYR A 20 18.31 -4.23 -21.10
CA TYR A 20 17.47 -3.29 -20.35
C TYR A 20 17.57 -3.52 -18.85
N TYR A 21 17.16 -4.70 -18.37
CA TYR A 21 16.94 -4.90 -16.93
C TYR A 21 18.24 -4.97 -16.12
N ARG A 22 19.42 -5.12 -16.76
CA ARG A 22 20.71 -4.99 -16.07
C ARG A 22 20.85 -3.66 -15.32
N TRP A 23 20.22 -2.61 -15.83
CA TRP A 23 20.37 -1.25 -15.31
C TRP A 23 19.54 -0.99 -14.07
N GLU A 24 18.34 -1.56 -13.99
CA GLU A 24 17.55 -1.56 -12.75
C GLU A 24 18.14 -2.53 -11.72
N GLN A 25 18.79 -3.63 -12.12
CA GLN A 25 19.59 -4.44 -11.19
C GLN A 25 20.76 -3.63 -10.62
N TRP A 26 21.46 -2.88 -11.47
CA TRP A 26 22.55 -1.99 -11.02
C TRP A 26 22.03 -0.94 -10.03
N LEU A 27 20.94 -0.25 -10.36
CA LEU A 27 20.34 0.74 -9.48
C LEU A 27 19.89 0.12 -8.16
N PHE A 28 19.27 -1.07 -8.21
CA PHE A 28 18.90 -1.83 -7.01
C PHE A 28 20.12 -2.05 -6.10
N VAL A 29 21.25 -2.49 -6.65
CA VAL A 29 22.49 -2.69 -5.88
C VAL A 29 23.00 -1.38 -5.26
N GLN A 30 22.99 -0.26 -5.99
CA GLN A 30 23.39 1.05 -5.44
C GLN A 30 22.49 1.47 -4.27
N LEU A 31 21.18 1.34 -4.44
CA LEU A 31 20.20 1.73 -3.44
C LEU A 31 20.21 0.80 -2.22
N TYR A 32 20.50 -0.49 -2.41
CA TYR A 32 20.73 -1.44 -1.32
C TYR A 32 21.95 -1.02 -0.48
N LYS A 33 23.08 -0.67 -1.12
CA LYS A 33 24.27 -0.17 -0.42
C LYS A 33 23.99 1.11 0.37
N LYS A 34 23.07 1.96 -0.09
CA LYS A 34 22.63 3.20 0.58
C LYS A 34 21.52 2.98 1.62
N GLY A 35 21.07 1.74 1.84
CA GLY A 35 20.00 1.41 2.78
C GLY A 35 18.59 1.79 2.31
N LEU A 36 18.44 2.32 1.09
CA LEU A 36 17.16 2.65 0.45
C LEU A 36 16.41 1.43 -0.06
N ILE A 37 17.09 0.28 -0.12
CA ILE A 37 16.46 -1.03 -0.29
C ILE A 37 16.80 -1.90 0.92
N TYR A 38 15.78 -2.56 1.46
CA TYR A 38 15.95 -3.45 2.60
C TYR A 38 15.02 -4.65 2.52
N ARG A 39 15.37 -5.73 3.24
CA ARG A 39 14.58 -6.95 3.33
C ARG A 39 13.89 -7.00 4.70
N LYS A 40 12.59 -7.25 4.74
CA LYS A 40 11.85 -7.53 5.99
C LYS A 40 10.81 -8.62 5.78
N LEU A 41 10.40 -9.26 6.86
CA LEU A 41 9.23 -10.14 6.86
C LEU A 41 7.98 -9.29 6.64
N SER A 42 7.09 -9.72 5.74
CA SER A 42 5.79 -9.06 5.55
C SER A 42 4.68 -10.09 5.41
N THR A 43 3.55 -9.77 6.01
CA THR A 43 2.29 -10.49 5.80
C THR A 43 1.72 -10.12 4.44
N VAL A 44 1.49 -11.11 3.59
CA VAL A 44 1.02 -10.96 2.21
C VAL A 44 -0.22 -11.80 1.97
N ASN A 45 -1.02 -11.38 0.98
CA ASN A 45 -2.09 -12.19 0.42
C ASN A 45 -1.48 -13.31 -0.42
N TRP A 46 -1.69 -14.57 -0.03
CA TRP A 46 -1.19 -15.74 -0.72
C TRP A 46 -2.34 -16.49 -1.39
N ASP A 47 -2.25 -16.68 -2.71
CA ASP A 47 -3.14 -17.56 -3.44
C ASP A 47 -2.61 -19.01 -3.38
N PRO A 48 -3.33 -19.95 -2.73
CA PRO A 48 -2.85 -21.32 -2.59
C PRO A 48 -2.91 -22.13 -3.90
N VAL A 49 -3.72 -21.70 -4.86
CA VAL A 49 -3.88 -22.36 -6.17
C VAL A 49 -2.81 -21.84 -7.14
N ASP A 50 -2.70 -20.52 -7.28
CA ASP A 50 -1.71 -19.88 -8.16
C ASP A 50 -0.30 -19.85 -7.55
N GLN A 51 -0.17 -20.31 -6.30
CA GLN A 51 1.04 -20.34 -5.47
C GLN A 51 1.85 -19.05 -5.56
N THR A 52 1.21 -17.95 -5.19
CA THR A 52 1.77 -16.61 -5.33
C THR A 52 1.33 -15.66 -4.26
N VAL A 53 2.11 -14.60 -4.11
CA VAL A 53 1.60 -13.36 -3.56
C VAL A 53 0.67 -12.65 -4.54
N LEU A 54 -0.43 -12.13 -4.02
CA LEU A 54 -1.36 -11.23 -4.67
C LEU A 54 -1.22 -9.82 -4.05
N ALA A 55 -1.29 -8.78 -4.86
CA ALA A 55 -1.51 -7.42 -4.36
C ALA A 55 -2.91 -7.31 -3.71
N ASN A 56 -3.16 -6.28 -2.89
CA ASN A 56 -4.49 -6.07 -2.32
C ASN A 56 -5.57 -5.91 -3.41
N GLU A 57 -5.23 -5.23 -4.50
CA GLU A 57 -6.09 -4.99 -5.67
C GLU A 57 -6.37 -6.28 -6.48
N GLN A 58 -5.64 -7.36 -6.21
CA GLN A 58 -5.80 -8.66 -6.86
C GLN A 58 -6.62 -9.64 -6.00
N VAL A 59 -7.12 -9.19 -4.84
CA VAL A 59 -8.02 -9.94 -3.98
C VAL A 59 -9.41 -9.34 -4.10
N GLU A 60 -10.36 -10.13 -4.59
CA GLU A 60 -11.76 -9.74 -4.76
C GLU A 60 -12.61 -10.56 -3.77
N ASN A 61 -13.26 -9.89 -2.82
CA ASN A 61 -14.07 -10.55 -1.77
C ASN A 61 -13.32 -11.67 -1.02
N GLY A 62 -12.05 -11.41 -0.66
CA GLY A 62 -11.20 -12.40 0.02
C GLY A 62 -10.70 -13.55 -0.86
N ARG A 63 -10.93 -13.51 -2.18
CA ARG A 63 -10.53 -14.54 -3.14
C ARG A 63 -9.58 -14.01 -4.20
N GLY A 64 -8.69 -14.86 -4.72
CA GLY A 64 -7.80 -14.48 -5.80
C GLY A 64 -8.56 -14.18 -7.09
N TRP A 65 -8.31 -13.03 -7.72
CA TRP A 65 -9.06 -12.56 -8.89
C TRP A 65 -9.00 -13.50 -10.12
N ARG A 66 -7.98 -14.37 -10.20
CA ARG A 66 -7.84 -15.37 -11.27
C ARG A 66 -8.33 -16.75 -10.86
N SER A 67 -7.87 -17.23 -9.71
CA SER A 67 -8.12 -18.60 -9.24
C SER A 67 -9.52 -18.78 -8.65
N GLY A 68 -10.11 -17.71 -8.09
CA GLY A 68 -11.30 -17.77 -7.25
C GLY A 68 -11.07 -18.42 -5.88
N ALA A 69 -9.84 -18.83 -5.55
CA ALA A 69 -9.51 -19.49 -4.29
C ALA A 69 -9.51 -18.50 -3.13
N LEU A 70 -9.85 -18.96 -1.93
CA LEU A 70 -9.69 -18.15 -0.72
C LEU A 70 -8.20 -17.84 -0.50
N VAL A 71 -7.92 -16.57 -0.28
CA VAL A 71 -6.55 -16.08 -0.05
C VAL A 71 -6.14 -16.37 1.39
N GLU A 72 -4.92 -16.86 1.56
CA GLU A 72 -4.28 -17.06 2.85
C GLU A 72 -3.43 -15.84 3.22
N LYS A 73 -3.20 -15.60 4.51
CA LYS A 73 -2.13 -14.70 4.95
C LYS A 73 -0.85 -15.50 5.17
N ARG A 74 0.26 -15.07 4.59
CA ARG A 74 1.58 -15.67 4.83
C ARG A 74 2.62 -14.60 5.14
N ASP A 75 3.55 -14.93 6.02
CA ASP A 75 4.69 -14.08 6.30
C ASP A 75 5.87 -14.50 5.42
N ILE A 76 6.26 -13.62 4.50
CA ILE A 76 7.33 -13.88 3.52
C ILE A 76 8.37 -12.76 3.60
N PRO A 77 9.68 -13.07 3.65
CA PRO A 77 10.72 -12.05 3.55
C PRO A 77 10.71 -11.42 2.16
N MET A 78 10.51 -10.11 2.08
CA MET A 78 10.44 -9.36 0.82
C MET A 78 11.38 -8.15 0.84
N TYR A 79 11.78 -7.72 -0.36
CA TYR A 79 12.53 -6.47 -0.57
C TYR A 79 11.58 -5.29 -0.74
N TYR A 80 11.97 -4.16 -0.17
CA TYR A 80 11.23 -2.91 -0.16
C TYR A 80 12.13 -1.76 -0.59
N PHE A 81 11.61 -0.88 -1.44
CA PHE A 81 12.15 0.46 -1.61
C PHE A 81 11.62 1.37 -0.50
N ARG A 82 12.53 2.15 0.12
CA ARG A 82 12.22 3.20 1.10
C ARG A 82 11.62 4.44 0.46
N ILE A 83 10.52 4.30 -0.26
CA ILE A 83 9.81 5.44 -0.87
C ILE A 83 9.32 6.43 0.19
N THR A 84 9.11 5.98 1.44
CA THR A 84 8.72 6.88 2.53
C THR A 84 9.79 7.91 2.88
N ASP A 85 11.07 7.61 2.65
CA ASP A 85 12.17 8.58 2.86
C ASP A 85 12.06 9.78 1.90
N TYR A 86 11.36 9.59 0.77
CA TYR A 86 11.06 10.62 -0.23
C TYR A 86 9.63 11.17 -0.13
N ALA A 87 8.82 10.76 0.85
CA ALA A 87 7.40 11.09 0.91
C ALA A 87 7.12 12.60 0.96
N GLN A 88 7.92 13.35 1.73
CA GLN A 88 7.79 14.80 1.82
C GLN A 88 8.16 15.47 0.49
N GLU A 89 9.28 15.08 -0.13
CA GLU A 89 9.71 15.64 -1.40
C GLU A 89 8.71 15.32 -2.53
N LEU A 90 8.20 14.08 -2.57
CA LEU A 90 7.14 13.66 -3.49
C LEU A 90 5.84 14.43 -3.28
N LEU A 91 5.57 14.90 -2.06
CA LEU A 91 4.38 15.71 -1.78
C LEU A 91 4.58 17.15 -2.22
N ASP A 92 5.68 17.78 -1.80
CA ASP A 92 5.96 19.19 -2.03
C ASP A 92 6.08 19.49 -3.53
N ASP A 93 6.74 18.61 -4.29
CA ASP A 93 6.93 18.84 -5.72
C ASP A 93 5.64 18.70 -6.55
N LEU A 94 4.53 18.19 -6.00
CA LEU A 94 3.23 18.24 -6.68
C LEU A 94 2.77 19.69 -6.94
N ASP A 95 3.20 20.65 -6.12
CA ASP A 95 2.87 22.06 -6.33
C ASP A 95 3.61 22.66 -7.54
N THR A 96 4.76 22.09 -7.92
CA THR A 96 5.51 22.47 -9.12
C THR A 96 4.86 21.96 -10.41
N LEU A 97 3.99 20.94 -10.30
CA LEU A 97 3.33 20.27 -11.43
C LEU A 97 1.93 20.83 -11.75
N LYS A 98 1.41 21.75 -10.93
CA LYS A 98 0.02 22.25 -11.01
C LYS A 98 -0.36 22.88 -12.36
N ASP A 99 0.61 23.42 -13.09
CA ASP A 99 0.37 24.09 -14.37
C ASP A 99 0.25 23.09 -15.53
N GLY A 100 0.86 21.90 -15.40
CA GLY A 100 0.91 20.88 -16.45
C GLY A 100 0.11 19.60 -16.16
N TRP A 101 -0.34 19.40 -14.92
CA TRP A 101 -1.02 18.17 -14.49
C TRP A 101 -2.49 18.40 -14.11
N PRO A 102 -3.39 17.43 -14.38
CA PRO A 102 -4.78 17.54 -13.96
C PRO A 102 -4.90 17.60 -12.42
N GLN A 103 -5.67 18.56 -11.92
CA GLN A 103 -5.86 18.75 -10.47
C GLN A 103 -6.34 17.48 -9.76
N GLN A 104 -7.17 16.67 -10.42
CA GLN A 104 -7.64 15.39 -9.88
C GLN A 104 -6.47 14.42 -9.60
N VAL A 105 -5.48 14.33 -10.49
CA VAL A 105 -4.30 13.46 -10.32
C VAL A 105 -3.45 13.95 -9.15
N LEU A 106 -3.23 15.25 -9.05
CA LEU A 106 -2.46 15.85 -7.95
C LEU A 106 -3.16 15.58 -6.60
N THR A 107 -4.48 15.76 -6.53
CA THR A 107 -5.27 15.45 -5.33
C THR A 107 -5.20 13.96 -4.97
N MET A 108 -5.30 13.06 -5.97
CA MET A 108 -5.17 11.61 -5.74
C MET A 108 -3.80 11.27 -5.15
N GLN A 109 -2.70 11.84 -5.66
CA GLN A 109 -1.36 11.61 -5.10
C GLN A 109 -1.19 12.23 -3.70
N ARG A 110 -1.69 13.46 -3.44
CA ARG A 110 -1.65 14.05 -2.08
C ARG A 110 -2.38 13.16 -1.07
N ASN A 111 -3.55 12.65 -1.43
CA ASN A 111 -4.34 11.76 -0.55
C ASN A 111 -3.70 10.38 -0.36
N TRP A 112 -3.01 9.87 -1.38
CA TRP A 112 -2.28 8.60 -1.30
C TRP A 112 -1.02 8.73 -0.44
N ILE A 113 -0.24 9.81 -0.61
CA ILE A 113 0.92 10.10 0.23
C ILE A 113 0.45 10.32 1.68
N GLY A 114 -0.65 11.07 1.85
CA GLY A 114 -1.39 11.17 3.10
C GLY A 114 -0.55 11.68 4.26
N ARG A 115 0.12 12.82 4.07
CA ARG A 115 0.88 13.48 5.14
C ARG A 115 -0.07 13.97 6.22
N SER A 116 0.22 13.60 7.45
CA SER A 116 -0.49 14.02 8.65
C SER A 116 0.52 14.53 9.68
N GLN A 117 0.25 15.71 10.24
CA GLN A 117 0.97 16.19 11.42
C GLN A 117 0.13 15.88 12.65
N GLY A 118 0.76 15.29 13.65
CA GLY A 118 0.10 14.81 14.85
C GLY A 118 1.06 14.70 16.01
N MET A 119 0.69 13.90 17.00
CA MET A 119 1.47 13.66 18.21
C MET A 119 1.53 12.16 18.46
N ASP A 120 2.73 11.66 18.72
CA ASP A 120 2.89 10.36 19.37
C ASP A 120 2.63 10.58 20.85
N ILE A 121 1.70 9.82 21.44
CA ILE A 121 1.32 9.90 22.85
C ILE A 121 1.51 8.52 23.47
N THR A 122 2.27 8.44 24.56
CA THR A 122 2.54 7.20 25.28
C THR A 122 1.68 7.12 26.53
N PHE A 123 0.85 6.08 26.60
CA PHE A 123 0.04 5.71 27.76
C PHE A 123 0.83 4.68 28.59
N PRO A 124 1.29 5.01 29.80
CA PRO A 124 1.99 4.06 30.65
C PRO A 124 1.10 2.86 30.99
N SER A 125 1.69 1.67 31.16
CA SER A 125 0.91 0.49 31.56
C SER A 125 0.29 0.67 32.96
N ALA A 126 -0.97 0.27 33.11
CA ALA A 126 -1.57 0.09 34.44
C ALA A 126 -1.34 -1.34 35.00
N ASN A 127 -0.85 -2.25 34.15
CA ASN A 127 -0.56 -3.65 34.45
C ASN A 127 0.90 -4.01 34.10
N PRO A 128 1.90 -3.33 34.69
CA PRO A 128 3.31 -3.50 34.31
C PRO A 128 3.84 -4.94 34.55
N GLU A 129 3.20 -5.71 35.42
CA GLU A 129 3.50 -7.11 35.67
C GLU A 129 3.13 -8.05 34.50
N ILE A 130 2.20 -7.65 33.63
CA ILE A 130 1.81 -8.41 32.42
C ILE A 130 2.50 -7.81 31.19
N TYR A 131 2.49 -6.48 31.08
CA TYR A 131 3.07 -5.76 29.96
C TYR A 131 3.60 -4.39 30.41
N ALA A 132 4.91 -4.25 30.53
CA ALA A 132 5.54 -3.06 31.11
C ALA A 132 5.63 -1.86 30.15
N ASP A 133 5.74 -2.11 28.83
CA ASP A 133 6.12 -1.10 27.85
C ASP A 133 5.05 -0.02 27.60
N GLY A 134 3.82 -0.23 28.10
CA GLY A 134 2.69 0.69 27.89
C GLY A 134 2.20 0.67 26.45
N LEU A 135 1.67 1.79 25.97
CA LEU A 135 1.12 1.91 24.62
C LEU A 135 1.41 3.29 24.03
N THR A 136 2.21 3.35 22.98
CA THR A 136 2.35 4.58 22.17
C THR A 136 1.31 4.56 21.06
N VAL A 137 0.61 5.66 20.85
CA VAL A 137 -0.36 5.84 19.76
C VAL A 137 -0.04 7.12 19.00
N PHE A 138 -0.37 7.15 17.71
CA PHE A 138 -0.30 8.38 16.92
C PHE A 138 -1.71 8.98 16.77
N THR A 139 -1.84 10.29 16.96
CA THR A 139 -3.10 11.01 16.73
C THR A 139 -2.90 12.35 16.01
N THR A 140 -3.81 12.68 15.10
CA THR A 140 -3.93 14.03 14.52
C THR A 140 -4.92 14.93 15.27
N ARG A 141 -5.48 14.41 16.37
CA ARG A 141 -6.47 15.03 17.24
C ARG A 141 -5.98 15.07 18.69
N ALA A 142 -4.74 15.52 18.90
CA ALA A 142 -4.17 15.63 20.25
C ALA A 142 -5.00 16.56 21.16
N ASP A 143 -5.71 17.53 20.57
CA ASP A 143 -6.72 18.39 21.24
C ASP A 143 -7.78 17.58 22.00
N THR A 144 -8.10 16.37 21.54
CA THR A 144 -9.13 15.52 22.13
C THR A 144 -8.63 14.54 23.20
N LEU A 145 -7.35 14.61 23.60
CA LEU A 145 -6.73 13.63 24.50
C LEU A 145 -7.54 13.38 25.78
N MET A 146 -8.10 14.43 26.39
CA MET A 146 -8.89 14.33 27.63
C MET A 146 -10.23 13.60 27.50
N GLY A 147 -10.64 13.30 26.27
CA GLY A 147 -11.85 12.54 25.92
C GLY A 147 -11.57 11.07 25.63
N VAL A 148 -10.33 10.61 25.81
CA VAL A 148 -9.98 9.19 25.63
C VAL A 148 -10.66 8.34 26.69
N THR A 149 -11.50 7.40 26.27
CA THR A 149 -12.24 6.50 27.16
C THR A 149 -11.85 5.03 27.03
N TYR A 150 -11.17 4.67 25.94
CA TYR A 150 -10.51 3.38 25.76
C TYR A 150 -9.34 3.54 24.77
N VAL A 151 -8.47 2.53 24.71
CA VAL A 151 -7.47 2.40 23.65
C VAL A 151 -7.68 1.09 22.91
N ALA A 152 -7.40 1.08 21.62
CA ALA A 152 -7.55 -0.10 20.77
C ALA A 152 -6.21 -0.51 20.17
N VAL A 153 -5.93 -1.81 20.18
CA VAL A 153 -4.70 -2.41 19.62
C VAL A 153 -5.03 -3.43 18.53
N ALA A 154 -4.11 -3.59 17.60
CA ALA A 154 -4.17 -4.65 16.59
C ALA A 154 -4.12 -6.04 17.22
N ALA A 155 -4.66 -7.05 16.53
CA ALA A 155 -4.66 -8.44 16.99
C ALA A 155 -3.24 -9.00 17.19
N GLU A 156 -2.28 -8.53 16.39
CA GLU A 156 -0.87 -8.92 16.44
C GLU A 156 -0.04 -8.09 17.44
N HIS A 157 -0.63 -7.07 18.07
CA HIS A 157 0.11 -6.19 18.98
C HIS A 157 0.65 -7.00 20.17
N PRO A 158 1.91 -6.80 20.62
CA PRO A 158 2.49 -7.59 21.70
C PRO A 158 1.66 -7.62 22.99
N MET A 159 1.01 -6.50 23.34
CA MET A 159 0.07 -6.44 24.48
C MET A 159 -1.15 -7.36 24.30
N ALA A 160 -1.71 -7.44 23.09
CA ALA A 160 -2.83 -8.33 22.78
C ALA A 160 -2.42 -9.80 22.90
N LEU A 161 -1.24 -10.15 22.38
CA LEU A 161 -0.68 -11.51 22.49
C LEU A 161 -0.43 -11.90 23.94
N LYS A 162 0.07 -10.96 24.76
CA LYS A 162 0.26 -11.17 26.20
C LYS A 162 -1.06 -11.35 26.95
N ALA A 163 -2.06 -10.51 26.68
CA ALA A 163 -3.40 -10.68 27.25
C ALA A 163 -4.03 -12.04 26.89
N ALA A 164 -3.73 -12.53 25.69
CA ALA A 164 -4.28 -13.79 25.19
C ALA A 164 -3.60 -15.05 25.77
N GLU A 165 -2.40 -14.99 26.38
CA GLU A 165 -1.64 -16.18 26.81
C GLU A 165 -2.48 -17.20 27.59
N ASN A 166 -3.37 -16.71 28.47
CA ASN A 166 -4.26 -17.51 29.32
C ASN A 166 -5.76 -17.29 29.04
N ASN A 167 -6.13 -16.70 27.89
CA ASN A 167 -7.51 -16.43 27.52
C ASN A 167 -7.83 -17.03 26.14
N ALA A 168 -8.61 -18.13 26.13
CA ALA A 168 -8.95 -18.86 24.92
C ALA A 168 -9.85 -18.04 23.96
N GLU A 169 -10.72 -17.18 24.49
CA GLU A 169 -11.60 -16.32 23.68
C GLU A 169 -10.78 -15.25 22.96
N LEU A 170 -9.83 -14.61 23.64
CA LEU A 170 -8.91 -13.66 23.02
C LEU A 170 -8.04 -14.32 21.94
N LYS A 171 -7.54 -15.54 22.17
CA LYS A 171 -6.80 -16.30 21.14
C LYS A 171 -7.66 -16.54 19.91
N ALA A 172 -8.90 -16.99 20.09
CA ALA A 172 -9.83 -17.23 18.99
C ALA A 172 -10.12 -15.94 18.20
N PHE A 173 -10.33 -14.82 18.91
CA PHE A 173 -10.57 -13.53 18.28
C PHE A 173 -9.35 -13.00 17.51
N ILE A 174 -8.14 -13.19 18.03
CA ILE A 174 -6.90 -12.84 17.33
C ILE A 174 -6.76 -13.63 16.03
N GLU A 175 -7.04 -14.94 16.05
CA GLU A 175 -7.02 -15.76 14.82
C GLU A 175 -8.12 -15.36 13.84
N GLU A 176 -9.33 -14.99 14.32
CA GLU A 176 -10.39 -14.43 13.46
C GLU A 176 -9.92 -13.17 12.74
N CYS A 177 -9.31 -12.22 13.47
CA CYS A 177 -8.79 -10.99 12.90
C CYS A 177 -7.70 -11.23 11.84
N ARG A 178 -6.81 -12.22 12.05
CA ARG A 178 -5.76 -12.59 11.09
C ARG A 178 -6.29 -13.14 9.78
N MET A 179 -7.46 -13.78 9.80
CA MET A 179 -8.13 -14.26 8.59
C MET A 179 -8.90 -13.16 7.85
N GLY A 180 -9.06 -11.98 8.47
CA GLY A 180 -9.73 -10.83 7.88
C GLY A 180 -8.97 -10.20 6.71
N SER A 181 -9.69 -9.45 5.88
CA SER A 181 -9.05 -8.60 4.88
C SER A 181 -8.30 -7.46 5.56
N VAL A 182 -7.14 -7.10 5.01
CA VAL A 182 -6.35 -5.92 5.42
C VAL A 182 -6.49 -4.77 4.42
N ALA A 183 -7.29 -4.97 3.36
CA ALA A 183 -7.56 -3.92 2.39
C ALA A 183 -8.40 -2.83 3.06
N GLU A 184 -7.97 -1.58 2.94
CA GLU A 184 -8.62 -0.46 3.63
C GLU A 184 -10.10 -0.30 3.23
N ALA A 185 -10.46 -0.58 1.97
CA ALA A 185 -11.83 -0.53 1.49
C ALA A 185 -12.72 -1.58 2.18
N ASP A 186 -12.20 -2.79 2.37
CA ASP A 186 -12.90 -3.87 3.06
C ASP A 186 -13.05 -3.54 4.54
N LEU A 187 -12.00 -3.02 5.19
CA LEU A 187 -12.02 -2.64 6.60
C LEU A 187 -12.99 -1.49 6.89
N ALA A 188 -13.12 -0.53 5.97
CA ALA A 188 -14.03 0.60 6.13
C ALA A 188 -15.51 0.17 6.11
N THR A 189 -15.84 -0.91 5.40
CA THR A 189 -17.20 -1.44 5.25
C THR A 189 -17.48 -2.63 6.16
N ALA A 190 -16.44 -3.27 6.70
CA ALA A 190 -16.56 -4.39 7.61
C ALA A 190 -17.26 -4.01 8.91
N GLU A 191 -17.95 -4.99 9.49
CA GLU A 191 -18.47 -4.86 10.84
C GLU A 191 -17.32 -4.64 11.82
N LYS A 192 -17.37 -3.53 12.57
CA LYS A 192 -16.41 -3.20 13.62
C LYS A 192 -16.59 -4.17 14.77
N LYS A 193 -15.60 -5.04 15.00
CA LYS A 193 -15.60 -6.05 16.07
C LYS A 193 -14.43 -5.77 17.02
N GLY A 194 -14.64 -6.01 18.31
CA GLY A 194 -13.58 -5.97 19.29
C GLY A 194 -13.87 -6.78 20.53
N MET A 195 -12.81 -7.00 21.31
CA MET A 195 -12.84 -7.76 22.54
C MET A 195 -11.96 -7.09 23.61
N ALA A 196 -12.49 -6.94 24.82
CA ALA A 196 -11.75 -6.39 25.94
C ALA A 196 -10.60 -7.32 26.33
N THR A 197 -9.40 -6.76 26.52
CA THR A 197 -8.21 -7.56 26.89
C THR A 197 -8.17 -7.92 28.38
N GLY A 198 -8.92 -7.19 29.21
CA GLY A 198 -8.77 -7.21 30.67
C GLY A 198 -7.58 -6.40 31.20
N LEU A 199 -6.76 -5.83 30.30
CA LEU A 199 -5.67 -4.92 30.63
C LEU A 199 -6.12 -3.47 30.53
N SER A 200 -5.39 -2.60 31.23
CA SER A 200 -5.56 -1.15 31.17
C SER A 200 -4.22 -0.43 31.01
N VAL A 201 -4.27 0.76 30.45
CA VAL A 201 -3.19 1.75 30.48
C VAL A 201 -3.60 2.94 31.33
N LYS A 202 -2.67 3.83 31.64
CA LYS A 202 -2.94 5.08 32.37
C LYS A 202 -3.05 6.22 31.38
N HIS A 203 -4.11 7.01 31.52
CA HIS A 203 -4.22 8.27 30.79
C HIS A 203 -3.02 9.18 31.15
N PRO A 204 -2.23 9.68 30.19
CA PRO A 204 -0.95 10.33 30.49
C PRO A 204 -1.11 11.66 31.25
N VAL A 205 -2.27 12.32 31.12
CA VAL A 205 -2.60 13.56 31.85
C VAL A 205 -3.28 13.30 33.20
N THR A 206 -4.38 12.53 33.25
CA THR A 206 -5.18 12.34 34.48
C THR A 206 -4.68 11.20 35.37
N GLY A 207 -3.93 10.25 34.83
CA GLY A 207 -3.50 9.03 35.51
C GLY A 207 -4.59 7.97 35.68
N GLU A 208 -5.81 8.23 35.22
CA GLU A 208 -6.94 7.30 35.30
C GLU A 208 -6.70 6.05 34.44
N ALA A 209 -7.25 4.91 34.87
CA ALA A 209 -7.15 3.67 34.12
C ALA A 209 -8.07 3.70 32.90
N VAL A 210 -7.50 3.43 31.73
CA VAL A 210 -8.17 3.37 30.43
C VAL A 210 -8.11 1.94 29.91
N PRO A 211 -9.26 1.28 29.64
CA PRO A 211 -9.30 -0.11 29.22
C PRO A 211 -8.69 -0.30 27.82
N VAL A 212 -7.99 -1.41 27.63
CA VAL A 212 -7.41 -1.81 26.35
C VAL A 212 -8.31 -2.84 25.65
N TRP A 213 -8.63 -2.58 24.38
CA TRP A 213 -9.41 -3.45 23.52
C TRP A 213 -8.59 -3.95 22.33
N ILE A 214 -8.82 -5.19 21.90
CA ILE A 214 -8.41 -5.64 20.56
C ILE A 214 -9.54 -5.24 19.60
N ALA A 215 -9.22 -4.58 18.48
CA ALA A 215 -10.21 -4.21 17.49
C ALA A 215 -9.75 -4.57 16.06
N ASN A 216 -10.67 -5.11 15.26
CA ASN A 216 -10.36 -5.64 13.92
C ASN A 216 -10.03 -4.56 12.87
N TYR A 217 -10.30 -3.28 13.18
CA TYR A 217 -9.97 -2.14 12.30
C TYR A 217 -8.61 -1.51 12.62
N VAL A 218 -7.91 -1.96 13.68
CA VAL A 218 -6.56 -1.49 14.01
C VAL A 218 -5.54 -2.42 13.38
N LEU A 219 -4.66 -1.88 12.54
CA LEU A 219 -3.68 -2.66 11.79
C LEU A 219 -2.27 -2.48 12.38
N MET A 220 -1.58 -3.58 12.65
CA MET A 220 -0.18 -3.55 13.12
C MET A 220 0.77 -2.84 12.13
N SER A 221 0.43 -2.90 10.84
CA SER A 221 1.20 -2.23 9.77
C SER A 221 1.04 -0.71 9.71
N TYR A 222 0.17 -0.12 10.54
CA TYR A 222 -0.13 1.32 10.53
C TYR A 222 0.18 1.95 11.89
N GLY A 223 1.00 3.00 11.89
CA GLY A 223 1.48 3.65 13.12
C GLY A 223 2.22 2.65 14.03
N SER A 224 1.85 2.63 15.30
CA SER A 224 2.36 1.69 16.31
C SER A 224 1.54 0.40 16.42
N GLY A 225 0.52 0.19 15.57
CA GLY A 225 -0.46 -0.87 15.75
C GLY A 225 -1.45 -0.63 16.89
N ALA A 226 -1.58 0.64 17.30
CA ALA A 226 -2.44 1.06 18.40
C ALA A 226 -3.01 2.48 18.17
N VAL A 227 -4.22 2.72 18.65
CA VAL A 227 -4.91 4.02 18.57
C VAL A 227 -5.58 4.34 19.90
N MET A 228 -5.59 5.62 20.28
CA MET A 228 -6.52 6.09 21.32
C MET A 228 -7.89 6.30 20.70
N ALA A 229 -8.94 6.00 21.47
CA ALA A 229 -10.30 6.19 21.02
C ALA A 229 -10.97 7.34 21.77
N VAL A 230 -11.55 8.28 21.01
CA VAL A 230 -12.27 9.44 21.54
C VAL A 230 -13.68 9.45 20.95
N PRO A 231 -14.61 8.65 21.53
CA PRO A 231 -15.93 8.44 20.94
C PRO A 231 -16.73 9.70 20.67
N SER A 232 -16.55 10.76 21.47
CA SER A 232 -17.29 12.00 21.27
C SER A 232 -16.82 12.81 20.05
N HIS A 233 -15.69 12.46 19.42
CA HIS A 233 -15.06 13.26 18.34
C HIS A 233 -14.49 12.45 17.17
N ASP A 234 -14.67 11.11 17.14
CA ASP A 234 -14.41 10.24 16.00
C ASP A 234 -15.62 9.30 15.80
N GLU A 235 -16.20 9.29 14.60
CA GLU A 235 -17.41 8.54 14.28
C GLU A 235 -17.24 7.03 14.45
N ARG A 236 -16.06 6.49 14.11
CA ARG A 236 -15.79 5.05 14.26
C ARG A 236 -15.71 4.67 15.73
N ASP A 237 -15.06 5.53 16.52
CA ASP A 237 -14.97 5.34 17.97
C ASP A 237 -16.35 5.47 18.63
N PHE A 238 -17.20 6.37 18.13
CA PHE A 238 -18.59 6.56 18.57
C PHE A 238 -19.44 5.31 18.35
N GLU A 239 -19.40 4.75 17.13
CA GLU A 239 -20.11 3.52 16.80
C GLU A 239 -19.63 2.34 17.64
N PHE A 240 -18.32 2.19 17.80
CA PHE A 240 -17.73 1.12 18.59
C PHE A 240 -18.10 1.26 20.07
N ALA A 241 -18.03 2.47 20.62
CA ALA A 241 -18.39 2.73 22.01
C ALA A 241 -19.86 2.43 22.29
N ASN A 242 -20.78 2.86 21.42
CA ASN A 242 -22.20 2.55 21.56
C ASN A 242 -22.48 1.05 21.46
N LYS A 243 -21.82 0.34 20.53
CA LYS A 243 -21.96 -1.11 20.36
C LYS A 243 -21.55 -1.90 21.60
N TYR A 244 -20.48 -1.48 22.27
CA TYR A 244 -19.88 -2.20 23.40
C TYR A 244 -20.17 -1.58 24.77
N GLY A 245 -20.99 -0.53 24.84
CA GLY A 245 -21.34 0.15 26.09
C GLY A 245 -20.15 0.85 26.75
N LEU A 246 -19.23 1.40 25.97
CA LEU A 246 -18.08 2.16 26.46
C LEU A 246 -18.46 3.62 26.72
N SER A 247 -17.73 4.25 27.64
CA SER A 247 -17.97 5.64 28.01
C SER A 247 -17.74 6.59 26.84
N ILE A 248 -18.55 7.65 26.76
CA ILE A 248 -18.45 8.72 25.78
C ILE A 248 -18.38 10.04 26.56
N LYS A 249 -17.31 10.81 26.35
CA LYS A 249 -17.04 12.04 27.11
C LYS A 249 -16.71 13.19 26.16
N GLN A 250 -17.63 14.14 26.04
CA GLN A 250 -17.40 15.35 25.24
C GLN A 250 -16.24 16.18 25.80
N VAL A 251 -15.33 16.57 24.92
CA VAL A 251 -14.21 17.47 25.26
C VAL A 251 -14.03 18.65 24.30
N ILE A 252 -14.87 18.77 23.28
CA ILE A 252 -14.91 19.93 22.37
C ILE A 252 -16.33 20.48 22.31
N ASP A 253 -16.43 21.79 22.51
CA ASP A 253 -17.60 22.58 22.14
C ASP A 253 -17.31 23.33 20.83
N ALA A 254 -17.90 22.84 19.73
CA ALA A 254 -17.75 23.43 18.40
C ALA A 254 -18.76 24.56 18.12
N LYS A 255 -19.85 24.63 18.90
CA LYS A 255 -20.98 25.55 18.64
C LYS A 255 -21.05 26.71 19.63
N GLY A 256 -20.25 26.72 20.69
CA GLY A 256 -20.37 27.71 21.76
C GLY A 256 -21.69 27.58 22.53
N ALA A 257 -22.31 26.40 22.46
CA ALA A 257 -23.60 26.10 23.06
C ALA A 257 -23.37 25.05 24.14
N ASP A 258 -23.28 25.51 25.39
CA ASP A 258 -23.28 24.71 26.62
C ASP A 258 -24.12 23.43 26.45
N ASP A 259 -23.47 22.26 26.50
CA ASP A 259 -23.88 20.82 26.60
C ASP A 259 -25.25 20.32 26.09
N SER A 260 -26.13 21.19 25.60
CA SER A 260 -27.57 20.95 25.40
C SER A 260 -27.89 20.23 24.10
N ASP A 261 -26.98 20.32 23.11
CA ASP A 261 -27.10 19.66 21.80
C ASP A 261 -26.25 18.38 21.71
N PHE A 262 -25.40 18.07 22.70
CA PHE A 262 -24.57 16.87 22.67
C PHE A 262 -25.38 15.63 23.07
N SER A 263 -25.24 14.57 22.29
CA SER A 263 -25.89 13.28 22.47
C SER A 263 -24.82 12.19 22.45
N ALA A 264 -24.75 11.41 23.53
CA ALA A 264 -23.88 10.24 23.57
C ALA A 264 -24.43 9.07 22.72
N THR A 265 -25.67 9.14 22.24
CA THR A 265 -26.33 8.04 21.53
C THR A 265 -26.60 8.30 20.06
N GLU A 266 -26.54 9.57 19.61
CA GLU A 266 -26.73 9.95 18.21
C GLU A 266 -25.55 10.76 17.71
N TRP A 267 -24.86 10.27 16.68
CA TRP A 267 -23.75 10.98 16.04
C TRP A 267 -24.25 12.24 15.33
N GLN A 268 -23.49 13.33 15.44
CA GLN A 268 -23.71 14.54 14.67
C GLN A 268 -22.40 14.96 14.01
N GLU A 269 -22.47 15.35 12.73
CA GLU A 269 -21.30 15.74 11.91
C GLU A 269 -20.35 16.73 12.62
N TRP A 270 -20.88 17.66 13.42
CA TRP A 270 -20.06 18.66 14.10
C TRP A 270 -19.15 18.08 15.19
N TYR A 271 -19.42 16.87 15.69
CA TYR A 271 -18.58 16.19 16.70
C TYR A 271 -17.15 15.99 16.19
N GLY A 272 -17.00 15.72 14.89
CA GLY A 272 -15.71 15.55 14.23
C GLY A 272 -14.98 16.86 13.90
N SER A 273 -15.60 18.02 14.13
CA SER A 273 -15.00 19.31 13.81
C SER A 273 -13.70 19.54 14.58
N LYS A 274 -12.73 20.15 13.90
CA LYS A 274 -11.51 20.71 14.53
C LYS A 274 -11.70 22.17 14.95
N GLU A 275 -12.84 22.75 14.61
CA GLU A 275 -13.24 24.09 15.03
C GLU A 275 -13.99 23.97 16.36
N GLY A 276 -13.57 24.72 17.36
CA GLY A 276 -14.17 24.68 18.69
C GLY A 276 -13.17 24.99 19.79
N LYS A 277 -13.64 24.86 21.03
CA LYS A 277 -12.82 25.02 22.24
C LYS A 277 -12.93 23.80 23.13
N LEU A 278 -11.87 23.53 23.88
CA LEU A 278 -11.86 22.45 24.86
C LEU A 278 -12.86 22.73 26.00
N VAL A 279 -13.61 21.69 26.37
CA VAL A 279 -14.46 21.62 27.56
C VAL A 279 -14.16 20.32 28.30
N ASN A 280 -14.55 20.18 29.57
CA ASN A 280 -14.37 18.96 30.37
C ASN A 280 -12.92 18.42 30.37
N SER A 281 -11.96 19.33 30.20
CA SER A 281 -10.53 19.07 30.01
C SER A 281 -9.67 19.72 31.11
N GLY A 282 -10.29 20.32 32.12
CA GLY A 282 -9.59 20.80 33.32
C GLY A 282 -8.78 22.06 33.03
N GLU A 283 -7.46 22.03 33.25
CA GLU A 283 -6.61 23.21 33.02
C GLU A 283 -6.48 23.61 31.54
N PHE A 284 -6.98 22.78 30.62
CA PHE A 284 -6.96 23.03 29.17
C PHE A 284 -8.28 23.60 28.63
N ASP A 285 -9.29 23.80 29.48
CA ASP A 285 -10.58 24.34 29.04
C ASP A 285 -10.44 25.73 28.39
N GLY A 286 -11.20 25.95 27.32
CA GLY A 286 -11.22 27.19 26.56
C GLY A 286 -10.12 27.34 25.49
N LEU A 287 -9.14 26.43 25.43
CA LEU A 287 -8.13 26.39 24.38
C LEU A 287 -8.74 25.94 23.04
N ASP A 288 -8.21 26.47 21.94
CA ASP A 288 -8.51 25.98 20.59
C ASP A 288 -7.58 24.79 20.23
N PHE A 289 -7.72 24.25 19.03
CA PHE A 289 -6.93 23.10 18.56
C PHE A 289 -5.41 23.30 18.74
N GLN A 290 -4.87 24.44 18.29
CA GLN A 290 -3.43 24.68 18.33
C GLN A 290 -2.95 24.93 19.76
N GLY A 291 -3.70 25.71 20.54
CA GLY A 291 -3.40 25.95 21.94
C GLY A 291 -3.41 24.66 22.77
N ALA A 292 -4.38 23.77 22.53
CA ALA A 292 -4.44 22.46 23.18
C ALA A 292 -3.30 21.54 22.76
N TYR A 293 -2.98 21.49 21.47
CA TYR A 293 -1.84 20.72 20.96
C TYR A 293 -0.53 21.14 21.64
N ASP A 294 -0.25 22.45 21.66
CA ASP A 294 0.97 23.01 22.26
C ASP A 294 1.01 22.78 23.77
N ALA A 295 -0.14 22.91 24.46
CA ALA A 295 -0.23 22.68 25.90
C ALA A 295 -0.02 21.22 26.29
N PHE A 296 -0.59 20.25 25.56
CA PHE A 296 -0.35 18.84 25.81
C PHE A 296 1.11 18.45 25.52
N LEU A 297 1.68 18.95 24.43
CA LEU A 297 3.08 18.71 24.11
C LEU A 297 4.00 19.24 25.22
N ALA A 298 3.81 20.50 25.64
CA ALA A 298 4.59 21.13 26.70
C ALA A 298 4.48 20.38 28.04
N LYS A 299 3.31 19.78 28.34
CA LYS A 299 3.11 19.01 29.57
C LYS A 299 3.72 17.60 29.53
N LEU A 300 3.62 16.91 28.40
CA LEU A 300 3.93 15.48 28.30
C LEU A 300 5.32 15.17 27.71
N GLU A 301 5.87 16.04 26.86
CA GLU A 301 7.19 15.85 26.27
C GLU A 301 8.33 15.78 27.31
N PRO A 302 8.36 16.59 28.40
CA PRO A 302 9.41 16.51 29.42
C PRO A 302 9.46 15.16 30.16
N THR A 303 8.35 14.40 30.17
CA THR A 303 8.28 13.06 30.78
C THR A 303 8.45 11.94 29.75
N GLY A 304 8.72 12.28 28.49
CA GLY A 304 8.82 11.32 27.38
C GLY A 304 7.48 10.69 26.98
N LEU A 305 6.36 11.26 27.41
CA LEU A 305 5.02 10.74 27.14
C LEU A 305 4.37 11.35 25.89
N ALA A 306 4.97 12.37 25.28
CA ALA A 306 4.54 12.88 23.99
C ALA A 306 5.70 13.39 23.13
N SER A 307 5.52 13.35 21.81
CA SER A 307 6.39 14.07 20.87
C SER A 307 5.62 14.47 19.61
N SER A 308 5.99 15.60 19.00
CA SER A 308 5.43 15.99 17.70
C SER A 308 5.91 15.04 16.61
N LYS A 309 5.00 14.56 15.77
CA LYS A 309 5.30 13.57 14.73
C LYS A 309 4.61 13.91 13.41
N VAL A 310 5.37 13.79 12.32
CA VAL A 310 4.80 13.72 10.97
C VAL A 310 4.71 12.24 10.59
N GLN A 311 3.52 11.83 10.15
CA GLN A 311 3.23 10.51 9.63
C GLN A 311 2.79 10.62 8.17
N PHE A 312 3.03 9.56 7.42
CA PHE A 312 2.55 9.42 6.05
C PHE A 312 1.72 8.16 5.95
N ARG A 313 0.61 8.22 5.21
CA ARG A 313 -0.16 7.02 4.84
C ARG A 313 0.63 6.14 3.86
N LEU A 314 1.49 6.76 3.06
CA LEU A 314 2.38 6.06 2.14
C LEU A 314 3.18 4.99 2.88
N ARG A 315 3.22 3.80 2.28
CA ARG A 315 4.03 2.68 2.77
C ARG A 315 5.20 2.45 1.82
N ASP A 316 6.24 1.81 2.34
CA ASP A 316 7.35 1.34 1.53
C ASP A 316 6.88 0.39 0.42
N TRP A 317 7.50 0.52 -0.75
CA TRP A 317 7.10 -0.23 -1.94
C TRP A 317 7.75 -1.61 -1.95
N GLY A 318 6.94 -2.64 -1.69
CA GLY A 318 7.35 -4.04 -1.74
C GLY A 318 7.48 -4.54 -3.18
N VAL A 319 8.70 -4.87 -3.58
CA VAL A 319 9.06 -5.19 -4.98
C VAL A 319 9.33 -6.67 -5.24
N SER A 320 9.41 -7.52 -4.22
CA SER A 320 9.52 -8.97 -4.44
C SER A 320 8.25 -9.57 -5.04
N ARG A 321 8.41 -10.43 -6.04
CA ARG A 321 7.34 -11.24 -6.63
C ARG A 321 7.81 -12.70 -6.74
N GLN A 322 7.00 -13.63 -6.25
CA GLN A 322 7.24 -15.07 -6.38
C GLN A 322 6.77 -15.57 -7.76
N ARG A 323 7.28 -14.93 -8.80
CA ARG A 323 6.96 -15.17 -10.21
C ARG A 323 8.26 -15.34 -10.99
N TYR A 324 8.19 -16.14 -12.05
CA TYR A 324 9.36 -16.38 -12.90
C TYR A 324 9.58 -15.26 -13.91
N TRP A 325 8.51 -14.77 -14.56
CA TRP A 325 8.65 -13.80 -15.65
C TRP A 325 8.78 -12.37 -15.12
N GLY A 326 10.01 -12.00 -14.76
CA GLY A 326 10.39 -10.67 -14.30
C GLY A 326 11.90 -10.54 -14.14
N CYS A 327 12.38 -9.34 -13.88
CA CYS A 327 13.80 -9.08 -13.62
C CYS A 327 14.27 -9.80 -12.33
N PRO A 328 15.28 -10.69 -12.38
CA PRO A 328 15.82 -11.32 -11.18
C PRO A 328 16.36 -10.30 -10.19
N ILE A 329 16.04 -10.45 -8.89
CA ILE A 329 16.60 -9.61 -7.84
C ILE A 329 18.11 -9.90 -7.70
N PRO A 330 19.01 -8.90 -7.79
CA PRO A 330 20.46 -9.12 -7.85
C PRO A 330 21.07 -9.32 -6.45
N MET A 331 20.56 -10.30 -5.69
CA MET A 331 20.99 -10.63 -4.33
C MET A 331 21.37 -12.10 -4.21
N ILE A 332 22.30 -12.39 -3.29
CA ILE A 332 22.79 -13.73 -2.96
C ILE A 332 22.63 -13.96 -1.45
N ASN A 333 21.97 -15.06 -1.10
CA ASN A 333 21.79 -15.57 0.24
C ASN A 333 22.98 -16.46 0.61
N CYS A 334 23.87 -15.97 1.46
CA CYS A 334 24.99 -16.75 2.02
C CYS A 334 24.69 -17.12 3.49
N PRO A 335 24.83 -18.41 3.90
CA PRO A 335 24.63 -18.81 5.29
C PRO A 335 25.56 -18.09 6.29
N SER A 336 26.75 -17.68 5.86
CA SER A 336 27.73 -17.01 6.72
C SER A 336 27.68 -15.48 6.64
N CYS A 337 27.47 -14.92 5.44
CA CYS A 337 27.51 -13.47 5.23
C CYS A 337 26.12 -12.81 5.22
N GLY A 338 25.04 -13.59 5.20
CA GLY A 338 23.68 -13.08 5.09
C GLY A 338 23.33 -12.68 3.64
N GLN A 339 22.70 -11.51 3.50
CA GLN A 339 22.30 -10.95 2.20
C GLN A 339 23.47 -10.20 1.57
N VAL A 340 23.90 -10.63 0.39
CA VAL A 340 25.03 -10.03 -0.31
C VAL A 340 24.57 -9.58 -1.70
N PRO A 341 24.78 -8.31 -2.11
CA PRO A 341 24.46 -7.88 -3.45
C PRO A 341 25.40 -8.55 -4.46
N VAL A 342 24.89 -8.83 -5.66
CA VAL A 342 25.72 -9.29 -6.79
C VAL A 342 26.71 -8.18 -7.16
N PRO A 343 28.00 -8.50 -7.36
CA PRO A 343 28.98 -7.51 -7.81
C PRO A 343 28.59 -6.89 -9.16
N GLU A 344 28.89 -5.61 -9.35
CA GLU A 344 28.41 -4.84 -10.51
C GLU A 344 28.94 -5.41 -11.83
N GLU A 345 30.16 -5.93 -11.82
CA GLU A 345 30.81 -6.60 -12.96
C GLU A 345 30.19 -7.95 -13.32
N GLN A 346 29.36 -8.52 -12.43
CA GLN A 346 28.62 -9.76 -12.66
C GLN A 346 27.17 -9.52 -13.09
N LEU A 347 26.76 -8.25 -13.24
CA LEU A 347 25.45 -7.91 -13.79
C LEU A 347 25.45 -8.02 -15.32
N PRO A 348 24.34 -8.48 -15.92
CA PRO A 348 23.09 -8.86 -15.28
C PRO A 348 23.08 -10.27 -14.66
N VAL A 349 22.26 -10.47 -13.63
CA VAL A 349 21.74 -11.80 -13.31
C VAL A 349 20.72 -12.14 -14.39
N VAL A 350 21.09 -13.06 -15.29
CA VAL A 350 20.27 -13.39 -16.47
C VAL A 350 19.12 -14.31 -16.11
N LEU A 351 17.89 -13.94 -16.47
CA LEU A 351 16.73 -14.81 -16.35
C LEU A 351 16.84 -15.94 -17.40
N PRO A 352 16.80 -17.23 -17.01
CA PRO A 352 16.81 -18.32 -17.98
C PRO A 352 15.50 -18.31 -18.78
N THR A 353 15.56 -18.31 -20.12
CA THR A 353 14.36 -18.17 -20.97
C THR A 353 13.80 -19.50 -21.49
N ASP A 354 14.59 -20.57 -21.46
CA ASP A 354 14.16 -21.93 -21.82
C ASP A 354 13.45 -22.61 -20.64
N VAL A 355 12.36 -21.99 -20.20
CA VAL A 355 11.56 -22.43 -19.04
C VAL A 355 10.08 -22.38 -19.40
N VAL A 356 9.38 -23.48 -19.18
CA VAL A 356 7.92 -23.58 -19.33
C VAL A 356 7.29 -23.68 -17.93
N PRO A 357 6.65 -22.62 -17.42
CA PRO A 357 5.98 -22.67 -16.12
C PRO A 357 4.84 -23.70 -16.13
N ASP A 358 4.81 -24.57 -15.11
CA ASP A 358 3.79 -25.62 -14.96
C ASP A 358 2.65 -25.24 -14.00
N GLY A 359 2.71 -24.04 -13.42
CA GLY A 359 1.73 -23.52 -12.46
C GLY A 359 1.98 -23.93 -11.00
N SER A 360 2.97 -24.77 -10.70
CA SER A 360 3.27 -25.27 -9.36
C SER A 360 4.26 -24.39 -8.57
N GLY A 361 4.05 -23.07 -8.65
CA GLY A 361 4.89 -22.04 -8.03
C GLY A 361 5.94 -21.45 -8.96
N ASN A 362 6.93 -20.73 -8.42
CA ASN A 362 8.01 -20.10 -9.18
C ASN A 362 9.06 -21.13 -9.66
N PRO A 363 9.21 -21.38 -10.98
CA PRO A 363 10.21 -22.29 -11.55
C PRO A 363 11.64 -22.07 -11.04
N LEU A 364 12.05 -20.83 -10.79
CA LEU A 364 13.42 -20.51 -10.35
C LEU A 364 13.81 -21.22 -9.05
N ASN A 365 12.83 -21.56 -8.19
CA ASN A 365 13.07 -22.33 -6.96
C ASN A 365 13.53 -23.77 -7.21
N LYS A 366 13.31 -24.30 -8.42
CA LYS A 366 13.55 -25.68 -8.81
C LYS A 366 14.71 -25.83 -9.80
N MET A 367 15.47 -24.76 -10.01
CA MET A 367 16.57 -24.69 -10.99
C MET A 367 17.92 -24.50 -10.29
N PRO A 368 18.55 -25.57 -9.76
CA PRO A 368 19.88 -25.49 -9.15
C PRO A 368 20.90 -24.78 -10.04
N GLU A 369 20.83 -25.00 -11.35
CA GLU A 369 21.68 -24.35 -12.36
C GLU A 369 21.54 -22.82 -12.41
N PHE A 370 20.43 -22.28 -11.90
CA PHE A 370 20.23 -20.85 -11.75
C PHE A 370 20.63 -20.38 -10.34
N TYR A 371 20.07 -21.00 -9.29
CA TYR A 371 20.20 -20.47 -7.94
C TYR A 371 21.49 -20.87 -7.22
N GLU A 372 22.13 -22.00 -7.54
CA GLU A 372 23.38 -22.40 -6.89
C GLU A 372 24.54 -21.52 -7.39
N THR A 373 25.24 -20.88 -6.46
CA THR A 373 26.35 -19.97 -6.77
C THR A 373 27.32 -19.88 -5.59
N SER A 374 28.51 -19.34 -5.82
CA SER A 374 29.43 -18.97 -4.73
C SER A 374 29.07 -17.59 -4.17
N CYS A 375 29.23 -17.40 -2.85
CA CYS A 375 29.15 -16.10 -2.20
C CYS A 375 30.30 -15.20 -2.69
N PRO A 376 30.02 -13.99 -3.21
CA PRO A 376 31.08 -13.10 -3.67
C PRO A 376 31.91 -12.49 -2.52
N SER A 377 31.41 -12.54 -1.27
CA SER A 377 32.12 -12.02 -0.10
C SER A 377 33.10 -13.02 0.54
N CYS A 378 32.73 -14.32 0.61
CA CYS A 378 33.53 -15.33 1.31
C CYS A 378 33.94 -16.54 0.46
N GLY A 379 33.42 -16.67 -0.76
CA GLY A 379 33.69 -17.80 -1.66
C GLY A 379 32.95 -19.10 -1.33
N GLY A 380 32.26 -19.19 -0.20
CA GLY A 380 31.49 -20.39 0.19
C GLY A 380 30.19 -20.56 -0.59
N ASP A 381 29.55 -21.72 -0.44
CA ASP A 381 28.27 -22.04 -1.10
C ASP A 381 27.16 -21.05 -0.69
N ALA A 382 26.41 -20.59 -1.68
CA ALA A 382 25.33 -19.63 -1.51
C ALA A 382 24.21 -19.87 -2.53
N ARG A 383 23.10 -19.15 -2.35
CA ARG A 383 21.95 -19.24 -3.25
C ARG A 383 21.53 -17.87 -3.76
N ARG A 384 21.33 -17.70 -5.06
CA ARG A 384 20.72 -16.47 -5.61
C ARG A 384 19.32 -16.28 -5.04
N GLU A 385 18.89 -15.03 -4.93
CA GLU A 385 17.48 -14.72 -4.77
C GLU A 385 16.71 -15.22 -6.01
N THR A 386 15.56 -15.83 -5.76
CA THR A 386 14.70 -16.45 -6.78
C THR A 386 13.44 -15.64 -7.03
N ASP A 387 13.12 -14.70 -6.14
CA ASP A 387 12.10 -13.69 -6.41
C ASP A 387 12.55 -12.75 -7.54
N THR A 388 11.58 -12.29 -8.33
CA THR A 388 11.78 -11.25 -9.33
C THR A 388 11.24 -9.92 -8.84
N LEU A 389 11.65 -8.83 -9.50
CA LEU A 389 11.11 -7.50 -9.26
C LEU A 389 9.67 -7.37 -9.76
N ASP A 390 8.93 -6.48 -9.11
CA ASP A 390 7.62 -5.98 -9.52
C ASP A 390 7.72 -5.26 -10.86
N THR A 391 6.78 -5.51 -11.78
CA THR A 391 6.84 -4.99 -13.15
C THR A 391 6.72 -3.46 -13.25
N PHE A 392 6.34 -2.81 -12.14
CA PHE A 392 6.38 -1.35 -12.04
C PHE A 392 7.80 -0.80 -11.98
N VAL A 393 8.82 -1.61 -11.62
CA VAL A 393 10.22 -1.17 -11.62
C VAL A 393 10.62 -0.78 -13.03
N GLU A 394 10.40 -1.63 -14.02
CA GLU A 394 10.70 -1.37 -15.43
C GLU A 394 9.95 -0.11 -15.91
N SER A 395 8.65 0.00 -15.61
CA SER A 395 7.85 1.15 -16.03
C SER A 395 8.19 2.46 -15.29
N SER A 396 8.99 2.42 -14.23
CA SER A 396 9.35 3.62 -13.45
C SER A 396 10.49 4.43 -14.06
N TRP A 397 11.21 3.90 -15.06
CA TRP A 397 12.36 4.59 -15.65
C TRP A 397 12.51 4.46 -17.17
N TYR A 398 11.67 3.65 -17.84
CA TYR A 398 11.73 3.43 -19.29
C TYR A 398 11.72 4.72 -20.14
N TYR A 399 11.03 5.76 -19.68
CA TYR A 399 11.00 7.07 -20.37
C TYR A 399 12.40 7.69 -20.48
N ALA A 400 13.25 7.49 -19.47
CA ALA A 400 14.62 7.98 -19.46
C ALA A 400 15.51 7.10 -20.36
N ARG A 401 15.27 5.78 -20.38
CA ARG A 401 16.02 4.87 -21.27
C ARG A 401 15.81 5.17 -22.74
N TYR A 402 14.61 5.62 -23.14
CA TYR A 402 14.35 6.04 -24.52
C TYR A 402 15.27 7.17 -25.00
N ALA A 403 15.87 7.97 -24.11
CA ALA A 403 16.84 9.00 -24.53
C ALA A 403 18.12 8.38 -25.14
N SER A 404 18.52 7.18 -24.71
CA SER A 404 19.73 6.49 -25.17
C SER A 404 19.62 4.95 -25.01
N PRO A 405 18.76 4.27 -25.79
CA PRO A 405 18.41 2.87 -25.56
C PRO A 405 19.54 1.88 -25.86
N ASP A 406 20.51 2.29 -26.68
CA ASP A 406 21.72 1.56 -27.08
C ASP A 406 22.92 1.80 -26.15
N PHE A 407 22.80 2.67 -25.14
CA PHE A 407 23.93 3.02 -24.26
C PHE A 407 24.29 1.89 -23.29
N THR A 408 25.55 1.46 -23.28
CA THR A 408 26.02 0.28 -22.54
C THR A 408 26.83 0.59 -21.28
N ASP A 409 27.17 1.86 -21.03
CA ASP A 409 28.06 2.24 -19.92
C ASP A 409 27.29 2.85 -18.73
N GLY A 410 25.96 2.86 -18.80
CA GLY A 410 25.07 3.35 -17.74
C GLY A 410 23.59 3.24 -18.11
N MET A 411 22.71 3.61 -17.17
CA MET A 411 21.26 3.58 -17.39
C MET A 411 20.84 4.53 -18.52
N VAL A 412 21.40 5.74 -18.54
CA VAL A 412 21.11 6.81 -19.51
C VAL A 412 22.41 7.53 -19.83
N LYS A 413 22.64 7.83 -21.11
CA LYS A 413 23.79 8.63 -21.55
C LYS A 413 23.62 10.07 -21.07
N PRO A 414 24.58 10.67 -20.34
CA PRO A 414 24.39 11.98 -19.69
C PRO A 414 23.93 13.09 -20.65
N GLU A 415 24.54 13.21 -21.83
CA GLU A 415 24.18 14.25 -22.80
C GLU A 415 22.78 14.03 -23.38
N ALA A 416 22.37 12.77 -23.53
CA ALA A 416 21.02 12.43 -24.00
C ALA A 416 19.97 12.75 -22.93
N GLY A 417 20.26 12.43 -21.66
CA GLY A 417 19.39 12.79 -20.53
C GLY A 417 19.18 14.30 -20.44
N GLN A 418 20.24 15.10 -20.57
CA GLN A 418 20.16 16.57 -20.58
C GLN A 418 19.37 17.13 -21.78
N THR A 419 19.41 16.45 -22.92
CA THR A 419 18.74 16.90 -24.14
C THR A 419 17.25 16.59 -24.13
N TRP A 420 16.86 15.41 -23.65
CA TRP A 420 15.51 14.86 -23.83
C TRP A 420 14.62 14.89 -22.59
N LEU A 421 15.19 15.07 -21.39
CA LEU A 421 14.41 15.08 -20.14
C LEU A 421 14.29 16.50 -19.58
N PRO A 422 13.17 16.81 -18.88
CA PRO A 422 12.02 15.95 -18.62
C PRO A 422 11.14 15.72 -19.86
N VAL A 423 10.27 14.70 -19.82
CA VAL A 423 9.29 14.47 -20.88
C VAL A 423 8.32 15.65 -20.93
N ASN A 424 8.22 16.32 -22.08
CA ASN A 424 7.37 17.50 -22.19
C ASN A 424 5.87 17.18 -22.06
N GLN A 425 5.40 16.08 -22.65
CA GLN A 425 4.00 15.65 -22.58
C GLN A 425 3.94 14.13 -22.37
N TYR A 426 3.34 13.72 -21.26
CA TYR A 426 3.01 12.32 -20.99
C TYR A 426 1.51 12.07 -21.20
N ILE A 427 1.15 10.96 -21.84
CA ILE A 427 -0.23 10.60 -22.17
C ILE A 427 -0.47 9.19 -21.65
N GLY A 428 -1.47 9.02 -20.79
CA GLY A 428 -1.77 7.73 -20.15
C GLY A 428 -3.17 7.69 -19.55
N GLY A 429 -3.66 6.49 -19.23
CA GLY A 429 -4.97 6.34 -18.59
C GLY A 429 -4.93 6.75 -17.12
N VAL A 430 -6.07 7.24 -16.60
CA VAL A 430 -6.20 7.68 -15.19
C VAL A 430 -6.01 6.54 -14.18
N GLU A 431 -6.14 5.28 -14.59
CA GLU A 431 -5.84 4.08 -13.79
C GLU A 431 -4.38 4.02 -13.31
N HIS A 432 -3.48 4.75 -13.97
CA HIS A 432 -2.07 4.86 -13.60
C HIS A 432 -1.74 6.11 -12.76
N ALA A 433 -2.76 6.92 -12.40
CA ALA A 433 -2.57 8.22 -11.76
C ALA A 433 -1.89 8.17 -10.39
N ILE A 434 -2.04 7.06 -9.66
CA ILE A 434 -1.43 6.85 -8.34
C ILE A 434 -0.13 6.05 -8.49
N LEU A 435 -0.22 4.72 -8.60
CA LEU A 435 0.95 3.82 -8.48
C LEU A 435 2.06 4.17 -9.48
N HIS A 436 1.84 3.91 -10.77
CA HIS A 436 2.83 4.13 -11.82
C HIS A 436 3.43 5.54 -11.82
N LEU A 437 2.59 6.59 -11.80
CA LEU A 437 3.10 7.96 -11.82
C LEU A 437 3.89 8.29 -10.55
N LEU A 438 3.45 7.85 -9.36
CA LEU A 438 4.20 8.06 -8.12
C LEU A 438 5.54 7.32 -8.16
N TYR A 439 5.58 6.08 -8.65
CA TYR A 439 6.81 5.30 -8.78
C TYR A 439 7.77 5.89 -9.81
N ALA A 440 7.27 6.40 -10.95
CA ALA A 440 8.10 7.08 -11.93
C ALA A 440 8.71 8.38 -11.39
N ARG A 441 7.95 9.16 -10.60
CA ARG A 441 8.46 10.35 -9.90
C ARG A 441 9.52 9.98 -8.87
N PHE A 442 9.26 8.94 -8.08
CA PHE A 442 10.21 8.41 -7.11
C PHE A 442 11.51 7.93 -7.77
N PHE A 443 11.43 7.09 -8.81
CA PHE A 443 12.61 6.63 -9.56
C PHE A 443 13.36 7.78 -10.24
N HIS A 444 12.67 8.81 -10.73
CA HIS A 444 13.34 10.00 -11.25
C HIS A 444 14.23 10.66 -10.20
N LYS A 445 13.72 10.81 -8.97
CA LYS A 445 14.48 11.36 -7.83
C LYS A 445 15.65 10.47 -7.43
N LEU A 446 15.45 9.14 -7.37
CA LEU A 446 16.55 8.20 -7.13
C LEU A 446 17.64 8.33 -8.21
N MET A 447 17.25 8.34 -9.48
CA MET A 447 18.17 8.51 -10.60
C MET A 447 18.88 9.88 -10.56
N ARG A 448 18.19 10.96 -10.16
CA ARG A 448 18.79 12.28 -9.94
C ARG A 448 19.87 12.22 -8.86
N ASP A 449 19.56 11.56 -7.74
CA ASP A 449 20.46 11.46 -6.59
C ASP A 449 21.67 10.55 -6.87
N GLU A 450 21.53 9.59 -7.80
CA GLU A 450 22.66 8.83 -8.38
C GLU A 450 23.38 9.56 -9.52
N GLY A 451 22.96 10.78 -9.89
CA GLY A 451 23.56 11.56 -10.98
C GLY A 451 23.26 11.05 -12.39
N VAL A 452 22.28 10.17 -12.56
CA VAL A 452 21.86 9.58 -13.85
C VAL A 452 21.02 10.57 -14.67
N VAL A 453 20.16 11.35 -14.01
CA VAL A 453 19.30 12.38 -14.65
C VAL A 453 19.42 13.71 -13.90
N GLN A 454 18.86 14.78 -14.49
CA GLN A 454 18.76 16.10 -13.89
C GLN A 454 17.29 16.52 -13.77
N GLY A 455 17.00 17.44 -12.85
CA GLY A 455 15.64 17.88 -12.55
C GLY A 455 14.95 17.02 -11.50
N ASN A 456 13.78 17.46 -11.05
CA ASN A 456 13.07 16.84 -9.91
C ASN A 456 11.89 15.96 -10.32
N GLU A 457 11.38 16.12 -11.55
CA GLU A 457 10.14 15.52 -12.01
C GLU A 457 10.27 15.01 -13.44
N PRO A 458 9.77 13.79 -13.74
CA PRO A 458 9.97 13.14 -15.04
C PRO A 458 9.07 13.68 -16.15
N PHE A 459 7.91 14.27 -15.81
CA PHE A 459 6.88 14.65 -16.78
C PHE A 459 6.42 16.09 -16.52
N THR A 460 6.66 16.99 -17.48
CA THR A 460 6.24 18.39 -17.38
C THR A 460 4.73 18.53 -17.48
N ASN A 461 4.12 17.93 -18.50
CA ASN A 461 2.67 17.93 -18.71
C ASN A 461 2.11 16.50 -18.70
N LEU A 462 0.90 16.34 -18.19
CA LEU A 462 0.18 15.08 -18.14
C LEU A 462 -1.22 15.24 -18.76
N LEU A 463 -1.54 14.38 -19.73
CA LEU A 463 -2.88 14.22 -20.25
C LEU A 463 -3.39 12.84 -19.88
N THR A 464 -4.44 12.80 -19.06
CA THR A 464 -5.11 11.55 -18.70
C THR A 464 -6.27 11.28 -19.64
N GLN A 465 -6.15 10.30 -20.55
CA GLN A 465 -7.27 9.93 -21.40
C GLN A 465 -8.38 9.19 -20.63
N GLY A 466 -9.62 9.32 -21.09
CA GLY A 466 -10.73 8.50 -20.62
C GLY A 466 -10.57 7.03 -21.04
N MET A 467 -11.21 6.14 -20.29
CA MET A 467 -11.20 4.70 -20.59
C MET A 467 -12.01 4.40 -21.85
N VAL A 468 -11.46 3.54 -22.72
CA VAL A 468 -12.27 2.89 -23.76
C VAL A 468 -13.01 1.73 -23.10
N LEU A 469 -14.34 1.76 -23.21
CA LEU A 469 -15.23 0.77 -22.60
C LEU A 469 -15.75 -0.20 -23.65
N ALA A 470 -15.97 -1.44 -23.24
CA ALA A 470 -16.63 -2.47 -24.04
C ALA A 470 -17.53 -3.33 -23.16
N ASP A 471 -18.58 -3.88 -23.77
CA ASP A 471 -19.43 -4.88 -23.16
C ASP A 471 -18.59 -6.13 -22.80
N THR A 472 -18.98 -6.83 -21.73
CA THR A 472 -18.32 -8.06 -21.30
C THR A 472 -19.27 -9.24 -21.40
N PHE A 473 -18.74 -10.43 -21.74
CA PHE A 473 -19.53 -11.64 -21.91
C PHE A 473 -18.82 -12.82 -21.25
N TYR A 474 -19.55 -13.64 -20.50
CA TYR A 474 -18.93 -14.77 -19.80
C TYR A 474 -19.87 -15.95 -19.61
N ARG A 475 -19.28 -17.10 -19.28
CA ARG A 475 -19.96 -18.24 -18.64
C ARG A 475 -19.29 -18.52 -17.32
N GLU A 476 -20.07 -18.87 -16.30
CA GLU A 476 -19.58 -19.17 -14.97
C GLU A 476 -19.70 -20.67 -14.70
N ALA A 477 -18.62 -21.28 -14.23
CA ALA A 477 -18.62 -22.67 -13.78
C ALA A 477 -19.08 -22.76 -12.31
N ASP A 478 -19.48 -23.95 -11.85
CA ASP A 478 -19.91 -24.18 -10.44
C ASP A 478 -18.87 -23.75 -9.41
N SER A 479 -17.59 -23.73 -9.79
CA SER A 479 -16.47 -23.22 -8.98
C SER A 479 -16.45 -21.70 -8.77
N GLY A 480 -17.31 -20.94 -9.46
CA GLY A 480 -17.30 -19.48 -9.52
C GLY A 480 -16.32 -18.90 -10.56
N LYS A 481 -15.53 -19.74 -11.24
CA LYS A 481 -14.61 -19.30 -12.30
C LYS A 481 -15.38 -18.81 -13.52
N LYS A 482 -15.09 -17.58 -13.95
CA LYS A 482 -15.64 -16.98 -15.18
C LYS A 482 -14.73 -17.23 -16.37
N THR A 483 -15.32 -17.73 -17.46
CA THR A 483 -14.69 -17.82 -18.77
C THR A 483 -15.21 -16.68 -19.63
N TRP A 484 -14.33 -15.77 -20.05
CA TRP A 484 -14.69 -14.55 -20.77
C TRP A 484 -14.58 -14.72 -22.29
N PHE A 485 -15.58 -14.22 -23.01
CA PHE A 485 -15.69 -14.31 -24.47
C PHE A 485 -15.55 -12.92 -25.09
N ASN A 486 -14.88 -12.86 -26.24
CA ASN A 486 -14.64 -11.59 -26.91
C ASN A 486 -15.92 -11.07 -27.55
N PRO A 487 -16.28 -9.77 -27.39
CA PRO A 487 -17.47 -9.20 -27.99
C PRO A 487 -17.56 -9.37 -29.51
N ALA A 488 -16.43 -9.44 -30.22
CA ALA A 488 -16.41 -9.69 -31.66
C ALA A 488 -16.94 -11.08 -32.05
N ASP A 489 -16.94 -12.02 -31.10
CA ASP A 489 -17.39 -13.39 -31.30
C ASP A 489 -18.80 -13.64 -30.73
N ILE A 490 -19.52 -12.59 -30.32
CA ILE A 490 -20.87 -12.71 -29.74
C ILE A 490 -21.94 -12.28 -30.74
N GLU A 491 -22.92 -13.15 -30.94
CA GLU A 491 -24.18 -12.82 -31.60
C GLU A 491 -25.18 -12.30 -30.55
N LEU A 492 -25.66 -11.08 -30.74
CA LEU A 492 -26.60 -10.41 -29.82
C LEU A 492 -27.98 -10.30 -30.47
N GLU A 493 -28.99 -10.71 -29.71
CA GLU A 493 -30.39 -10.35 -29.98
C GLU A 493 -30.78 -9.21 -29.03
N LYS A 494 -31.32 -8.12 -29.59
CA LYS A 494 -31.70 -6.93 -28.82
C LYS A 494 -33.17 -6.59 -29.05
N ASP A 495 -33.82 -6.03 -28.03
CA ASP A 495 -35.17 -5.48 -28.17
C ASP A 495 -35.16 -4.15 -28.94
N GLU A 496 -36.34 -3.59 -29.19
CA GLU A 496 -36.52 -2.30 -29.88
C GLU A 496 -35.88 -1.12 -29.14
N LYS A 497 -35.56 -1.27 -27.84
CA LYS A 497 -34.89 -0.28 -27.00
C LYS A 497 -33.38 -0.53 -26.88
N GLY A 498 -32.84 -1.52 -27.60
CA GLY A 498 -31.43 -1.88 -27.61
C GLY A 498 -30.98 -2.71 -26.40
N ARG A 499 -31.90 -3.21 -25.56
CA ARG A 499 -31.56 -4.09 -24.43
C ARG A 499 -31.25 -5.48 -24.96
N VAL A 500 -30.19 -6.10 -24.43
CA VAL A 500 -29.81 -7.47 -24.80
C VAL A 500 -30.87 -8.44 -24.29
N LEU A 501 -31.51 -9.17 -25.22
CA LEU A 501 -32.46 -10.26 -24.94
C LEU A 501 -31.74 -11.60 -24.85
N SER A 502 -30.79 -11.85 -25.75
CA SER A 502 -29.95 -13.04 -25.74
C SER A 502 -28.56 -12.72 -26.28
N ALA A 503 -27.55 -13.46 -25.80
CA ALA A 503 -26.17 -13.37 -26.25
C ALA A 503 -25.63 -14.78 -26.44
N LYS A 504 -25.08 -15.09 -27.63
CA LYS A 504 -24.55 -16.43 -27.96
C LYS A 504 -23.13 -16.32 -28.48
N TYR A 505 -22.27 -17.22 -28.02
CA TYR A 505 -20.91 -17.32 -28.56
C TYR A 505 -20.95 -18.01 -29.91
N THR A 506 -20.40 -17.38 -30.95
CA THR A 506 -20.44 -17.90 -32.32
C THR A 506 -19.65 -19.19 -32.51
N GLY A 507 -18.65 -19.46 -31.65
CA GLY A 507 -17.82 -20.65 -31.74
C GLY A 507 -18.54 -21.96 -31.41
N ASP A 508 -19.58 -21.93 -30.56
CA ASP A 508 -20.35 -23.13 -30.18
C ASP A 508 -21.88 -22.94 -30.21
N GLY A 509 -22.37 -21.73 -30.49
CA GLY A 509 -23.79 -21.39 -30.55
C GLY A 509 -24.50 -21.37 -29.18
N GLN A 510 -23.78 -21.57 -28.08
CA GLN A 510 -24.37 -21.61 -26.74
C GLN A 510 -24.45 -20.22 -26.12
N GLU A 511 -25.41 -20.05 -25.21
CA GLU A 511 -25.65 -18.78 -24.52
C GLU A 511 -24.47 -18.36 -23.65
N VAL A 512 -24.25 -17.06 -23.56
CA VAL A 512 -23.33 -16.41 -22.63
C VAL A 512 -24.08 -15.38 -21.82
N VAL A 513 -23.61 -15.10 -20.61
CA VAL A 513 -24.13 -14.02 -19.79
C VAL A 513 -23.58 -12.70 -20.31
N ALA A 514 -24.47 -11.76 -20.63
CA ALA A 514 -24.11 -10.37 -20.88
C ALA A 514 -23.82 -9.68 -19.55
N GLY A 515 -22.56 -9.30 -19.35
CA GLY A 515 -22.11 -8.51 -18.21
C GLY A 515 -22.36 -7.01 -18.40
N GLY A 516 -21.57 -6.20 -17.70
CA GLY A 516 -21.62 -4.74 -17.82
C GLY A 516 -20.66 -4.20 -18.89
N GLN A 517 -20.78 -2.88 -19.13
CA GLN A 517 -19.74 -2.11 -19.80
C GLN A 517 -18.60 -1.84 -18.84
N GLU A 518 -17.42 -2.29 -19.23
CA GLU A 518 -16.22 -2.19 -18.42
C GLU A 518 -15.03 -1.77 -19.27
N LYS A 519 -13.92 -1.38 -18.63
CA LYS A 519 -12.69 -1.05 -19.36
C LYS A 519 -12.26 -2.21 -20.25
N MET A 520 -11.86 -1.91 -21.48
CA MET A 520 -11.23 -2.91 -22.35
C MET A 520 -9.96 -3.45 -21.67
N SER A 521 -9.87 -4.77 -21.51
CA SER A 521 -8.78 -5.41 -20.79
C SER A 521 -8.56 -6.84 -21.26
N LYS A 522 -7.31 -7.29 -21.22
CA LYS A 522 -6.95 -8.69 -21.52
C LYS A 522 -7.59 -9.67 -20.53
N SER A 523 -7.76 -9.26 -19.27
CA SER A 523 -8.36 -10.07 -18.20
C SER A 523 -9.81 -10.47 -18.46
N LYS A 524 -10.58 -9.61 -19.12
CA LYS A 524 -12.01 -9.84 -19.41
C LYS A 524 -12.27 -10.13 -20.89
N ASN A 525 -11.21 -10.33 -21.67
CA ASN A 525 -11.25 -10.62 -23.09
C ASN A 525 -12.12 -9.65 -23.91
N ASN A 526 -12.30 -8.40 -23.48
CA ASN A 526 -13.25 -7.45 -24.10
C ASN A 526 -12.59 -6.38 -24.98
N GLY A 527 -11.33 -6.57 -25.38
CA GLY A 527 -10.66 -5.69 -26.35
C GLY A 527 -11.12 -5.96 -27.78
N ILE A 528 -11.33 -4.90 -28.56
CA ILE A 528 -11.80 -4.94 -29.97
C ILE A 528 -10.65 -4.74 -30.95
#